data_AF-A0A7S3U760-F1
#
_entry.id   AF-A0A7S3U760-F1
#
_cell.length_a   1.000
_cell.length_b   1.000
_cell.length_c   1.000
_cell.angle_alpha   90.00
_cell.angle_beta   90.00
_cell.angle_gamma   90.00
#
_symmetry.space_group_name_H-M   'P 1'
#
loop_
_entity.id
_entity.type
_entity.pdbx_description
1 polymer ?
#
loop_
_entity_poly.entity_id
_entity_poly.type
_entity_poly.pdbx_seq_one_letter_code
_entity_poly.pdbx_strand_id
1 'polypeptide(L)'
;MLPKATEDLNPLRVRELLKAIPPADLLLLDMSAVHGRPEALLVDHLLVPPVPIRPSVMADASIGSNEDDLTVKISQIITVNNVIRGAMEGGKATIAMLMEDWDFLQLHVAMY
;
A
#
# COMPACT_ATOMS: atom_id res chain seq x y z
N MET A 1 -0.73 -8.74 38.26
CA MET A 1 -0.84 -7.92 37.03
C MET A 1 -1.45 -8.80 35.97
N LEU A 2 -2.57 -8.41 35.37
CA LEU A 2 -3.12 -9.12 34.21
C LEU A 2 -2.08 -9.05 33.08
N PRO A 3 -1.85 -10.14 32.32
CA PRO A 3 -0.98 -10.07 31.16
C PRO A 3 -1.51 -8.97 30.24
N LYS A 4 -0.64 -8.04 29.82
CA LYS A 4 -1.01 -7.06 28.81
C LYS A 4 -1.40 -7.86 27.57
N ALA A 5 -2.69 -7.80 27.21
CA ALA A 5 -3.12 -8.31 25.93
C ALA A 5 -2.45 -7.48 24.85
N THR A 6 -1.54 -8.09 24.09
CA THR A 6 -0.99 -7.54 22.86
C THR A 6 -1.89 -8.00 21.72
N GLU A 7 -2.62 -7.05 21.14
CA GLU A 7 -3.39 -7.25 19.91
C GLU A 7 -2.51 -6.81 18.75
N ASP A 8 -2.33 -7.68 17.74
CA ASP A 8 -1.63 -7.32 16.51
C ASP A 8 -2.54 -6.43 15.65
N LEU A 9 -2.08 -5.21 15.39
CA LEU A 9 -2.80 -4.22 14.60
C LEU A 9 -2.39 -4.29 13.14
N ASN A 10 -3.07 -5.13 12.35
CA ASN A 10 -2.92 -5.13 10.91
C ASN A 10 -3.69 -3.96 10.25
N PRO A 11 -3.36 -3.56 9.00
CA PRO A 11 -4.00 -2.44 8.33
C PRO A 11 -5.53 -2.55 8.24
N LEU A 12 -6.08 -3.76 8.06
CA LEU A 12 -7.53 -3.98 8.02
C LEU A 12 -8.17 -3.68 9.37
N ARG A 13 -7.56 -4.14 10.47
CA ARG A 13 -8.02 -3.88 11.83
C ARG A 13 -7.96 -2.39 12.17
N VAL A 14 -6.85 -1.74 11.84
CA VAL A 14 -6.67 -0.29 12.05
C VAL A 14 -7.72 0.50 11.27
N ARG A 15 -8.00 0.13 10.03
CA ARG A 15 -9.04 0.79 9.23
C ARG A 15 -10.41 0.74 9.90
N GLU A 16 -10.82 -0.41 10.41
CA GLU A 16 -12.11 -0.54 11.08
C GLU A 16 -12.19 0.29 12.37
N LEU A 17 -11.09 0.36 13.12
CA LEU A 17 -10.99 1.23 14.30
C LEU A 17 -11.13 2.71 13.91
N LEU A 18 -10.46 3.14 12.84
CA LEU A 18 -10.52 4.52 12.36
C LEU A 18 -11.90 4.90 11.78
N LYS A 19 -12.55 3.98 11.06
CA LYS A 19 -13.93 4.15 10.56
C LYS A 19 -14.94 4.30 11.70
N ALA A 20 -14.71 3.63 12.82
CA ALA A 20 -15.60 3.67 13.98
C ALA A 20 -15.59 5.05 14.70
N ILE A 21 -14.66 5.95 14.37
CA ILE A 21 -14.61 7.29 14.93
C ILE A 21 -15.84 8.09 14.46
N PRO A 22 -16.69 8.57 15.39
CA PRO A 22 -17.85 9.38 15.06
C PRO A 22 -17.47 10.69 14.38
N PRO A 23 -18.28 11.22 13.44
CA PRO A 23 -18.00 12.51 12.80
C PRO A 23 -17.81 13.68 13.78
N ALA A 24 -18.48 13.65 14.94
CA ALA A 24 -18.38 14.68 15.97
C ALA A 24 -16.97 14.75 16.60
N ASP A 25 -16.27 13.62 16.66
CA ASP A 25 -14.94 13.53 17.28
C ASP A 25 -13.83 13.87 16.29
N LEU A 26 -14.12 13.94 14.99
CA LEU A 26 -13.12 14.25 13.95
C LEU A 26 -12.54 15.66 14.09
N LEU A 27 -13.32 16.62 14.60
CA LEU A 27 -12.84 17.98 14.87
C LEU A 27 -11.74 17.98 15.93
N LEU A 28 -11.77 17.05 16.89
CA LEU A 28 -10.75 16.92 17.94
C LEU A 28 -9.42 16.40 17.39
N LEU A 29 -9.46 15.74 16.24
CA LEU A 29 -8.30 15.21 15.53
C LEU A 29 -7.80 16.14 14.42
N ASP A 30 -8.40 17.32 14.27
CA ASP A 30 -8.15 18.26 13.16
C ASP A 30 -8.40 17.62 11.77
N MET A 31 -9.44 16.78 11.68
CA MET A 31 -9.77 16.02 10.46
C MET A 31 -11.16 16.37 9.91
N SER A 32 -11.33 16.22 8.60
CA SER A 32 -12.56 16.57 7.89
C SER A 32 -13.44 15.35 7.63
N ALA A 33 -14.70 15.40 8.07
CA ALA A 33 -15.69 14.35 7.82
C ALA A 33 -15.98 14.12 6.32
N VAL A 34 -15.71 15.11 5.46
CA VAL A 34 -16.02 15.06 4.03
C VAL A 34 -14.79 14.76 3.19
N HIS A 35 -13.64 15.37 3.52
CA HIS A 35 -12.47 15.38 2.63
C HIS A 35 -11.24 14.65 3.19
N GLY A 36 -11.26 14.24 4.45
CA GLY A 36 -10.07 13.71 5.10
C GLY A 36 -10.45 12.92 6.34
N ARG A 37 -11.25 11.88 6.16
CA ARG A 37 -11.58 10.96 7.25
C ARG A 37 -10.35 10.12 7.62
N PRO A 38 -10.16 9.75 8.90
CA PRO A 38 -8.95 9.06 9.36
C PRO A 38 -8.66 7.76 8.62
N GLU A 39 -9.69 6.98 8.28
CA GLU A 39 -9.52 5.72 7.55
C GLU A 39 -8.94 5.88 6.14
N ALA A 40 -9.03 7.09 5.55
CA ALA A 40 -8.48 7.41 4.24
C ALA A 40 -6.95 7.58 4.27
N LEU A 41 -6.34 7.62 5.46
CA LEU A 41 -4.88 7.58 5.61
C LEU A 41 -4.29 6.22 5.21
N LEU A 42 -5.11 5.16 5.19
CA LEU A 42 -4.69 3.85 4.70
C LEU A 42 -4.92 3.75 3.20
N VAL A 43 -3.84 3.48 2.46
CA VAL A 43 -3.83 3.46 0.99
C VAL A 43 -4.47 2.17 0.45
N ASP A 44 -5.58 2.32 -0.28
CA ASP A 44 -6.20 1.25 -1.08
C ASP A 44 -5.87 1.31 -2.56
N HIS A 45 -5.62 2.53 -3.05
CA HIS A 45 -5.35 2.82 -4.44
C HIS A 45 -4.11 3.70 -4.51
N LEU A 46 -3.10 3.22 -5.22
CA LEU A 46 -1.91 4.00 -5.52
C LEU A 46 -2.13 4.80 -6.80
N LEU A 47 -1.94 6.11 -6.73
CA LEU A 47 -2.02 6.98 -7.90
C LEU A 47 -0.79 6.74 -8.78
N VAL A 48 -1.02 6.41 -10.06
CA VAL A 48 0.05 6.21 -11.03
C VAL A 48 0.29 7.53 -11.78
N PRO A 49 1.49 8.14 -11.68
CA PRO A 49 1.78 9.39 -12.36
C PRO A 49 1.83 9.20 -13.88
N PRO A 50 1.43 10.24 -14.65
CA PRO A 50 1.49 10.20 -16.11
C PRO A 50 2.93 10.20 -16.62
N VAL A 51 3.11 9.77 -17.88
CA VAL A 51 4.43 9.60 -18.52
C VAL A 51 5.37 10.81 -18.38
N PRO A 52 4.94 12.08 -18.48
CA PRO A 52 5.84 13.22 -18.32
C PRO A 52 6.53 13.32 -16.95
N ILE A 53 5.95 12.71 -15.91
CA ILE A 53 6.52 12.67 -14.55
C ILE A 53 7.42 11.44 -14.36
N ARG A 54 7.32 10.44 -15.24
CA ARG A 54 8.13 9.21 -15.25
C ARG A 54 8.76 8.96 -16.64
N PRO A 55 9.59 9.89 -17.14
CA PRO A 55 10.06 9.88 -18.53
C PRO A 55 10.95 8.68 -18.83
N SER A 56 10.82 8.10 -20.02
CA SER A 56 11.78 7.11 -20.53
C SER A 56 12.83 7.82 -21.38
N VAL A 57 14.11 7.53 -21.13
CA VAL A 57 15.22 8.09 -21.90
C VAL A 57 15.76 7.00 -22.81
N MET A 58 15.71 7.20 -24.12
CA MET A 58 16.35 6.28 -25.06
C MET A 58 17.87 6.37 -24.87
N ALA A 59 18.50 5.24 -24.51
CA ALA A 59 19.93 5.08 -24.69
C ALA A 59 20.19 4.69 -26.16
N ASP A 60 21.46 4.76 -26.57
CA ASP A 60 21.89 4.50 -27.95
C ASP A 60 21.24 3.23 -28.54
N ALA A 61 21.05 3.18 -29.87
CA ALA A 61 20.16 2.21 -30.54
C ALA A 61 20.50 0.73 -30.29
N SER A 62 21.69 0.43 -29.76
CA SER A 62 22.16 -0.90 -29.38
C SER A 62 21.94 -1.27 -27.90
N ILE A 63 21.61 -0.31 -27.03
CA ILE A 63 21.58 -0.45 -25.57
C ILE A 63 20.14 -0.47 -25.00
N GLY A 64 19.16 0.09 -25.72
CA GLY A 64 17.75 0.06 -25.33
C GLY A 64 17.26 1.36 -24.68
N SER A 65 16.24 1.29 -23.83
CA SER A 65 15.69 2.45 -23.11
C SER A 65 16.03 2.38 -21.62
N ASN A 66 16.27 3.54 -21.01
CA ASN A 66 16.44 3.70 -19.57
C ASN A 66 15.16 4.32 -19.00
N GLU A 67 14.40 3.52 -18.26
CA GLU A 67 13.16 3.93 -17.63
C GLU A 67 13.42 4.72 -16.34
N ASP A 68 12.55 5.67 -16.04
CA ASP A 68 12.56 6.41 -14.77
C ASP A 68 12.41 5.48 -13.56
N ASP A 69 13.06 5.83 -12.44
CA ASP A 69 13.01 5.06 -11.20
C ASP A 69 11.57 4.87 -10.68
N LEU A 70 10.67 5.83 -10.91
CA LEU A 70 9.25 5.69 -10.56
C LEU A 70 8.60 4.56 -11.37
N THR A 71 8.91 4.45 -12.67
CA THR A 71 8.39 3.36 -13.51
C THR A 71 8.89 2.01 -13.01
N VAL A 72 10.18 1.91 -12.66
CA VAL A 72 10.76 0.68 -12.10
C VAL A 72 10.09 0.32 -10.77
N LYS A 73 9.90 1.30 -9.87
CA LYS A 73 9.29 1.07 -8.57
C LYS A 73 7.82 0.66 -8.65
N ILE A 74 7.05 1.30 -9.53
CA ILE A 74 5.66 0.92 -9.81
C ILE A 74 5.59 -0.52 -10.33
N SER A 75 6.49 -0.91 -11.23
CA SER A 75 6.55 -2.29 -11.74
C SER A 75 6.81 -3.32 -10.63
N GLN A 76 7.70 -3.00 -9.68
CA GLN A 76 7.94 -3.84 -8.51
C GLN A 76 6.69 -3.96 -7.63
N ILE A 77 6.02 -2.85 -7.33
CA ILE A 77 4.75 -2.84 -6.54
C ILE A 77 3.69 -3.72 -7.21
N ILE A 78 3.49 -3.55 -8.52
CA ILE A 78 2.52 -4.35 -9.29
C ILE A 78 2.87 -5.84 -9.24
N THR A 79 4.16 -6.17 -9.34
CA THR A 79 4.63 -7.56 -9.31
C THR A 79 4.30 -8.24 -7.99
N VAL A 80 4.64 -7.61 -6.85
CA VAL A 80 4.31 -8.14 -5.51
C VAL A 80 2.80 -8.25 -5.32
N ASN A 81 2.03 -7.22 -5.72
CA ASN A 81 0.58 -7.24 -5.62
C ASN A 81 -0.05 -8.40 -6.43
N ASN A 82 0.48 -8.70 -7.61
CA ASN A 82 0.01 -9.83 -8.42
C ASN A 82 0.38 -11.19 -7.81
N VAL A 83 1.56 -11.31 -7.17
CA VAL A 83 1.94 -12.52 -6.42
C VAL A 83 0.95 -12.78 -5.30
N ILE A 84 0.63 -11.78 -4.48
CA ILE A 84 -0.36 -11.89 -3.40
C ILE A 84 -1.73 -12.29 -3.96
N ARG A 85 -2.18 -11.63 -5.02
CA ARG A 85 -3.47 -11.95 -5.67
C ARG A 85 -3.51 -13.40 -6.14
N GLY A 86 -2.49 -13.85 -6.86
CA GLY A 86 -2.40 -15.24 -7.35
C GLY A 86 -2.30 -16.26 -6.21
N ALA A 87 -1.60 -15.92 -5.13
CA ALA A 87 -1.49 -16.74 -3.92
C ALA A 87 -2.85 -16.93 -3.24
N MET A 88 -3.66 -15.86 -3.15
CA MET A 88 -5.02 -15.91 -2.61
C MET A 88 -5.98 -16.71 -3.50
N GLU A 89 -5.94 -16.48 -4.82
CA GLU A 89 -6.80 -17.19 -5.79
C GLU A 89 -6.45 -18.67 -5.92
N GLY A 90 -5.16 -19.01 -5.83
CA GLY A 90 -4.66 -20.38 -5.96
C GLY A 90 -4.95 -21.27 -4.73
N GLY A 91 -5.34 -20.69 -3.60
CA GLY A 91 -5.78 -21.40 -2.39
C GLY A 91 -4.72 -22.26 -1.69
N LYS A 92 -3.45 -22.19 -2.13
CA LYS A 92 -2.33 -22.98 -1.57
C LYS A 92 -1.41 -22.16 -0.66
N ALA A 93 -1.58 -20.86 -0.61
CA ALA A 93 -0.76 -19.98 0.22
C ALA A 93 -1.17 -20.10 1.69
N THR A 94 -0.17 -20.19 2.56
CA THR A 94 -0.41 -20.13 4.00
C THR A 94 -0.63 -18.68 4.44
N ILE A 95 -1.30 -18.48 5.57
CA ILE A 95 -1.51 -17.14 6.15
C ILE A 95 -0.16 -16.45 6.42
N ALA A 96 0.84 -17.19 6.92
CA ALA A 96 2.16 -16.65 7.21
C ALA A 96 2.86 -16.09 5.95
N MET A 97 2.79 -16.82 4.84
CA MET A 97 3.35 -16.35 3.56
C MET A 97 2.64 -15.10 3.06
N LEU A 98 1.30 -15.07 3.13
CA LEU A 98 0.53 -13.88 2.73
C LEU A 98 0.87 -12.67 3.60
N MET A 99 1.12 -12.85 4.90
CA MET A 99 1.53 -11.77 5.78
C MET A 99 2.93 -11.24 5.44
N GLU A 100 3.89 -12.13 5.14
CA GLU A 100 5.23 -11.73 4.72
C GLU A 100 5.21 -10.97 3.39
N ASP A 101 4.48 -11.48 2.39
CA ASP A 101 4.30 -10.79 1.10
C ASP A 101 3.58 -9.44 1.29
N TRP A 102 2.61 -9.38 2.21
CA TRP A 102 1.90 -8.14 2.54
C TRP A 102 2.84 -7.11 3.16
N ASP A 103 3.71 -7.49 4.10
CA ASP A 103 4.72 -6.60 4.68
C ASP A 103 5.73 -6.14 3.63
N PHE A 104 6.10 -7.03 2.71
CA PHE A 104 6.96 -6.69 1.59
C PHE A 104 6.30 -5.67 0.65
N LEU A 105 5.00 -5.82 0.37
CA LEU A 105 4.23 -4.84 -0.40
C LEU A 105 4.19 -3.48 0.31
N GLN A 106 3.94 -3.47 1.63
CA GLN A 106 3.94 -2.23 2.42
C GLN A 106 5.28 -1.50 2.31
N LEU A 107 6.40 -2.21 2.40
CA LEU A 107 7.73 -1.62 2.23
C LEU A 107 7.93 -1.04 0.83
N HIS A 108 7.45 -1.71 -0.22
CA HIS A 108 7.57 -1.20 -1.58
C HIS A 108 6.76 0.07 -1.80
N VAL A 109 5.52 0.11 -1.29
CA VAL A 109 4.67 1.30 -1.37
C VAL A 109 5.26 2.45 -0.55
N ALA A 110 5.85 2.19 0.62
CA ALA A 110 6.46 3.23 1.45
C ALA A 110 7.74 3.84 0.85
N MET A 111 8.46 3.09 0.01
CA MET A 111 9.67 3.57 -0.68
C MET A 111 9.37 4.22 -2.04
N TYR A 112 8.11 4.24 -2.46
CA TYR A 112 7.65 4.87 -3.71
C TYR A 112 7.27 6.33 -3.46
#